data_AF-A0A9W6SLD9-F1
#
_entry.id   AF-A0A9W6SLD9-F1
#
_cell.length_a   1.000
_cell.length_b   1.000
_cell.length_c   1.000
_cell.angle_alpha   90.00
_cell.angle_beta   90.00
_cell.angle_gamma   90.00
#
_symmetry.space_group_name_H-M   'P 1'
#
loop_
_entity.id
_entity.type
_entity.pdbx_description
1 polymer ?
#
loop_
_entity_poly.entity_id
_entity_poly.type
_entity_poly.pdbx_seq_one_letter_code
_entity_poly.pdbx_strand_id
1 'polypeptide(L)'
;MRFLTPIAIAATLAATLTACSAGPDCTPGEPGPAATSVAAKQGHDELGVTVAVLDWKAEPHPQVPGEGDKVHFRYRVTADPAKFPPDHLSLQACAVDAGSIVLGCTEIGLFPQDASAGEGDDWIGVPTAYRVVLVPDQMYAGPAGCNESDPKDGYGYQPPRYLRPGDKVT
;
A
#
# COMPACT_ATOMS: atom_id res chain seq x y z
N MET A 1 -20.42 57.45 55.31
CA MET A 1 -19.18 57.16 54.53
C MET A 1 -18.74 55.73 54.83
N ARG A 2 -18.35 55.00 53.77
CA ARG A 2 -17.63 53.69 53.73
C ARG A 2 -18.46 52.40 53.57
N PHE A 3 -18.78 52.16 52.29
CA PHE A 3 -18.59 50.96 51.44
C PHE A 3 -18.86 49.53 51.95
N LEU A 4 -19.74 48.85 51.19
CA LEU A 4 -19.91 47.41 51.02
C LEU A 4 -18.70 46.76 50.33
N THR A 5 -18.33 45.55 50.74
CA THR A 5 -17.88 44.49 49.80
C THR A 5 -18.03 43.08 50.40
N PRO A 6 -18.62 42.10 49.70
CA PRO A 6 -18.56 40.68 50.05
C PRO A 6 -17.38 40.00 49.34
N ILE A 7 -16.71 39.05 49.98
CA ILE A 7 -15.70 38.19 49.33
C ILE A 7 -16.24 36.76 49.31
N ALA A 8 -16.59 36.30 48.11
CA ALA A 8 -16.88 34.92 47.79
C ALA A 8 -15.57 34.12 47.72
N ILE A 9 -15.52 32.94 48.34
CA ILE A 9 -14.40 31.99 48.21
C ILE A 9 -14.83 30.94 47.19
N ALA A 10 -14.22 31.00 46.00
CA ALA A 10 -14.40 30.05 44.93
C ALA A 10 -13.63 28.75 45.23
N ALA A 11 -14.31 27.60 45.15
CA ALA A 11 -13.70 26.28 45.20
C ALA A 11 -13.12 25.95 43.82
N THR A 12 -11.80 25.74 43.74
CA THR A 12 -11.12 25.29 42.52
C THR A 12 -10.90 23.78 42.58
N LEU A 13 -11.71 23.00 41.84
CA LEU A 13 -11.39 21.60 41.54
C LEU A 13 -10.33 21.57 40.44
N ALA A 14 -9.12 21.11 40.76
CA ALA A 14 -8.10 20.81 39.77
C ALA A 14 -8.32 19.40 39.21
N ALA A 15 -8.93 19.31 38.03
CA ALA A 15 -8.98 18.08 37.25
C ALA A 15 -7.64 17.92 36.49
N THR A 16 -6.79 17.00 36.93
CA THR A 16 -5.58 16.62 36.20
C THR A 16 -5.97 15.74 35.02
N LEU A 17 -6.05 16.34 33.83
CA LEU A 17 -6.16 15.61 32.57
C LEU A 17 -4.85 14.84 32.33
N THR A 18 -4.84 13.53 32.62
CA THR A 18 -3.84 12.61 32.04
C THR A 18 -4.14 12.49 30.55
N ALA A 19 -3.54 13.38 29.77
CA ALA A 19 -3.45 13.22 28.33
C ALA A 19 -2.50 12.05 28.03
N CYS A 20 -3.05 10.83 27.95
CA CYS A 20 -2.39 9.78 27.18
C CYS A 20 -2.47 10.21 25.72
N SER A 21 -1.40 10.80 25.20
CA SER A 21 -1.17 10.87 23.76
C SER A 21 -0.92 9.43 23.28
N ALA A 22 -1.98 8.71 22.92
CA ALA A 22 -1.84 7.59 22.01
C ALA A 22 -1.21 8.18 20.73
N GLY A 23 0.01 7.75 20.39
CA GLY A 23 0.56 8.03 19.07
C GLY A 23 -0.40 7.48 17.99
N PRO A 24 -0.31 7.94 16.75
CA PRO A 24 -1.08 7.35 15.66
C PRO A 24 -0.83 5.85 15.59
N ASP A 25 -1.92 5.09 15.44
CA ASP A 25 -1.87 3.63 15.34
C ASP A 25 -1.12 3.25 14.05
N CYS A 26 0.10 2.72 14.20
CA CYS A 26 0.90 2.15 13.12
C CYS A 26 0.36 0.78 12.65
N THR A 27 -0.96 0.66 12.54
CA THR A 27 -1.62 -0.57 12.08
C THR A 27 -1.84 -0.46 10.58
N PRO A 28 -1.32 -1.39 9.75
CA PRO A 28 -1.57 -1.38 8.32
C PRO A 28 -3.07 -1.43 8.03
N GLY A 29 -3.52 -0.58 7.12
CA GLY A 29 -4.89 -0.60 6.62
C GLY A 29 -5.17 -1.82 5.73
N GLU A 30 -6.43 -1.99 5.35
CA GLU A 30 -6.81 -2.95 4.31
C GLU A 30 -6.44 -2.39 2.92
N PRO A 31 -5.99 -3.25 1.98
CA PRO A 31 -5.71 -2.84 0.62
C PRO A 31 -7.00 -2.39 -0.09
N GLY A 32 -6.83 -1.50 -1.06
CA GLY A 32 -7.90 -1.06 -1.95
C GLY A 32 -8.39 -2.16 -2.90
N PRO A 33 -9.48 -1.88 -3.63
CA PRO A 33 -10.09 -2.86 -4.52
C PRO A 33 -9.14 -3.23 -5.66
N ALA A 34 -8.96 -4.53 -5.87
CA ALA A 34 -8.01 -5.05 -6.84
C ALA A 34 -8.66 -5.16 -8.23
N ALA A 35 -7.90 -4.83 -9.26
CA ALA A 35 -8.38 -4.87 -10.63
C ALA A 35 -7.27 -5.27 -11.60
N THR A 36 -7.64 -5.63 -12.83
CA THR A 36 -6.66 -5.88 -13.90
C THR A 36 -5.97 -4.61 -14.38
N SER A 37 -6.51 -3.43 -14.05
CA SER A 37 -5.93 -2.13 -14.32
C SER A 37 -6.21 -1.21 -13.13
N VAL A 38 -5.16 -0.59 -12.59
CA VAL A 38 -5.24 0.27 -11.41
C VAL A 38 -4.46 1.55 -11.61
N ALA A 39 -5.01 2.67 -11.15
CA ALA A 39 -4.25 3.88 -10.87
C ALA A 39 -3.56 3.69 -9.51
N ALA A 40 -2.25 3.87 -9.48
CA ALA A 40 -1.43 3.74 -8.29
C ALA A 40 -1.77 4.85 -7.27
N LYS A 41 -1.86 4.47 -6.00
CA LYS A 41 -2.28 5.37 -4.93
C LYS A 41 -1.36 5.28 -3.73
N GLN A 42 -1.18 6.41 -3.04
CA GLN A 42 -0.61 6.46 -1.70
C GLN A 42 -1.69 7.02 -0.76
N GLY A 43 -2.38 6.14 -0.04
CA GLY A 43 -3.60 6.51 0.69
C GLY A 43 -4.68 6.99 -0.28
N HIS A 44 -5.07 8.26 -0.18
CA HIS A 44 -6.09 8.86 -1.06
C HIS A 44 -5.52 9.53 -2.31
N ASP A 45 -4.20 9.69 -2.39
CA ASP A 45 -3.54 10.45 -3.46
C ASP A 45 -3.19 9.53 -4.63
N GLU A 46 -3.55 9.93 -5.85
CA GLU A 46 -3.13 9.23 -7.07
C GLU A 46 -1.73 9.68 -7.49
N LEU A 47 -0.88 8.71 -7.83
CA LEU A 47 0.55 8.93 -8.13
C LEU A 47 0.84 9.17 -9.61
N GLY A 48 -0.21 9.42 -10.41
CA GLY A 48 -0.07 9.61 -11.87
C GLY A 48 0.49 8.40 -12.62
N VAL A 49 0.47 7.21 -12.00
CA VAL A 49 0.88 5.94 -12.62
C VAL A 49 -0.34 5.05 -12.76
N THR A 50 -0.51 4.43 -13.91
CA THR A 50 -1.48 3.37 -14.15
C THR A 50 -0.74 2.11 -14.57
N VAL A 51 -1.07 0.99 -13.94
CA VAL A 51 -0.55 -0.33 -14.30
C VAL A 51 -1.71 -1.21 -14.74
N ALA A 52 -1.55 -1.89 -15.87
CA ALA A 52 -2.55 -2.80 -16.42
C ALA A 52 -1.93 -4.14 -16.79
N VAL A 53 -2.52 -5.23 -16.31
CA VAL A 53 -2.21 -6.60 -16.76
C VAL A 53 -2.67 -6.73 -18.21
N LEU A 54 -1.75 -7.14 -19.08
CA LEU A 54 -2.01 -7.36 -20.51
C LEU A 54 -2.46 -8.80 -20.78
N ASP A 55 -1.69 -9.75 -20.27
CA ASP A 55 -1.99 -11.18 -20.32
C ASP A 55 -1.24 -11.93 -19.22
N TRP A 56 -1.57 -13.21 -19.07
CA TRP A 56 -0.87 -14.15 -18.20
C TRP A 56 -0.98 -15.57 -18.73
N LYS A 57 -0.06 -16.43 -18.33
CA LYS A 57 -0.05 -17.86 -18.63
C LYS A 57 0.66 -18.64 -17.52
N ALA A 58 0.28 -19.90 -17.33
CA ALA A 58 1.04 -20.83 -16.51
C ALA A 58 2.07 -21.54 -17.38
N GLU A 59 3.35 -21.43 -17.04
CA GLU A 59 4.44 -22.11 -17.74
C GLU A 59 5.69 -22.28 -16.86
N PRO A 60 6.65 -23.14 -17.22
CA PRO A 60 7.87 -23.32 -16.44
C PRO A 60 8.72 -22.05 -16.40
N HIS A 61 9.15 -21.64 -15.20
CA HIS A 61 10.01 -20.47 -15.04
C HIS A 61 11.40 -20.70 -15.69
N PRO A 62 11.86 -19.87 -16.63
CA PRO A 62 13.08 -20.11 -17.40
C PRO A 62 14.34 -20.29 -16.54
N GLN A 63 14.45 -19.56 -15.43
CA GLN A 63 15.60 -19.63 -14.52
C GLN A 63 15.54 -20.81 -13.53
N VAL A 64 14.35 -21.35 -13.25
CA VAL A 64 14.15 -22.44 -12.28
C VAL A 64 13.14 -23.48 -12.80
N PRO A 65 13.38 -24.08 -13.99
CA PRO A 65 12.38 -24.93 -14.64
C PRO A 65 12.05 -26.21 -13.85
N GLY A 66 12.92 -26.63 -12.94
CA GLY A 66 12.69 -27.78 -12.06
C GLY A 66 11.61 -27.56 -10.98
N GLU A 67 11.17 -26.32 -10.76
CA GLU A 67 10.11 -25.98 -9.80
C GLU A 67 8.70 -26.12 -10.39
N GLY A 68 8.59 -26.50 -11.66
CA GLY A 68 7.32 -26.64 -12.38
C GLY A 68 6.78 -25.30 -12.88
N ASP A 69 5.49 -25.31 -13.20
CA ASP A 69 4.81 -24.13 -13.74
C ASP A 69 4.67 -23.02 -12.68
N LYS A 70 4.83 -21.79 -13.16
CA LYS A 70 4.54 -20.55 -12.43
C LYS A 70 3.67 -19.66 -13.31
N VAL A 71 2.91 -18.75 -12.70
CA VAL A 71 2.11 -17.78 -13.44
C VAL A 71 3.02 -16.66 -13.91
N HIS A 72 3.31 -16.63 -15.21
CA HIS A 72 3.93 -15.51 -15.90
C HIS A 72 2.86 -14.51 -16.30
N PHE A 73 3.10 -13.23 -16.10
CA PHE A 73 2.18 -12.19 -16.56
C PHE A 73 2.92 -10.99 -17.12
N ARG A 74 2.32 -10.36 -18.12
CA ARG A 74 2.81 -9.10 -18.70
C ARG A 74 1.94 -7.96 -18.27
N TYR A 75 2.55 -6.79 -18.10
CA TYR A 75 1.85 -5.58 -17.71
C TYR A 75 2.34 -4.38 -18.49
N ARG A 76 1.49 -3.36 -18.58
CA ARG A 76 1.81 -2.05 -19.14
C ARG A 76 1.76 -0.99 -18.07
N VAL A 77 2.76 -0.12 -18.07
CA VAL A 77 2.84 1.07 -17.22
C VAL A 77 2.59 2.30 -18.08
N THR A 78 1.68 3.15 -17.63
CA THR A 78 1.51 4.52 -18.14
C THR A 78 1.77 5.48 -16.99
N ALA A 79 2.67 6.42 -17.16
CA ALA A 79 3.06 7.36 -16.12
C ALA A 79 3.02 8.81 -16.63
N ASP A 80 2.58 9.71 -15.76
CA ASP A 80 2.84 11.14 -15.85
C ASP A 80 4.14 11.43 -15.08
N PRO A 81 5.27 11.72 -15.77
CA PRO A 81 6.55 11.94 -15.12
C PRO A 81 6.52 13.09 -14.10
N ALA A 82 5.59 14.04 -14.22
CA ALA A 82 5.46 15.15 -13.29
C ALA A 82 4.82 14.75 -11.94
N LYS A 83 4.21 13.56 -11.87
CA LYS A 83 3.51 13.04 -10.67
C LYS A 83 4.13 11.77 -10.10
N PHE A 84 5.10 11.19 -10.81
CA PHE A 84 5.76 9.96 -10.38
C PHE A 84 6.47 10.16 -9.03
N PRO A 85 6.35 9.24 -8.05
CA PRO A 85 7.03 9.34 -6.77
C PRO A 85 8.55 9.44 -6.91
N PRO A 86 9.27 10.22 -6.10
CA PRO A 86 10.71 10.47 -6.31
C PRO A 86 11.62 9.26 -6.12
N ASP A 87 11.20 8.25 -5.33
CA ASP A 87 12.05 7.11 -4.97
C ASP A 87 11.71 5.86 -5.79
N HIS A 88 10.59 5.21 -5.47
CA HIS A 88 10.04 4.08 -6.20
C HIS A 88 8.58 3.85 -5.83
N LEU A 89 7.88 3.15 -6.71
CA LEU A 89 6.52 2.68 -6.55
C LEU A 89 6.51 1.15 -6.55
N SER A 90 6.04 0.53 -5.48
CA SER A 90 5.78 -0.89 -5.41
C SER A 90 4.27 -1.13 -5.43
N LEU A 91 3.79 -1.99 -6.33
CA LEU A 91 2.40 -2.46 -6.33
C LEU A 91 2.37 -3.97 -6.15
N GLN A 92 1.36 -4.48 -5.44
CA GLN A 92 1.18 -5.91 -5.33
C GLN A 92 0.40 -6.45 -6.53
N ALA A 93 0.89 -7.53 -7.14
CA ALA A 93 0.19 -8.31 -8.16
C ALA A 93 -0.13 -9.71 -7.62
N CYS A 94 -1.37 -10.18 -7.77
CA CYS A 94 -1.83 -11.43 -7.20
C CYS A 94 -2.52 -12.32 -8.24
N ALA A 95 -2.18 -13.61 -8.22
CA ALA A 95 -2.94 -14.65 -8.88
C ALA A 95 -4.12 -15.03 -7.98
N VAL A 96 -5.33 -15.07 -8.53
CA VAL A 96 -6.54 -15.42 -7.79
C VAL A 96 -7.32 -16.53 -8.48
N ASP A 97 -8.11 -17.27 -7.71
CA ASP A 97 -9.03 -18.27 -8.23
C ASP A 97 -10.36 -17.65 -8.75
N ALA A 98 -11.28 -18.50 -9.20
CA ALA A 98 -12.59 -18.07 -9.69
C ALA A 98 -13.47 -17.42 -8.61
N GLY A 99 -13.18 -17.67 -7.33
CA GLY A 99 -13.82 -17.06 -6.18
C GLY A 99 -13.18 -15.74 -5.73
N SER A 100 -12.18 -15.24 -6.48
CA SER A 100 -11.37 -14.07 -6.10
C SER A 100 -10.55 -14.28 -4.83
N ILE A 101 -10.18 -15.54 -4.53
CA ILE A 101 -9.28 -15.88 -3.44
C ILE A 101 -7.85 -15.87 -3.95
N VAL A 102 -6.96 -15.19 -3.24
CA VAL A 102 -5.53 -15.10 -3.52
C VAL A 102 -4.90 -16.47 -3.41
N LEU A 103 -4.20 -16.87 -4.46
CA LEU A 103 -3.37 -18.06 -4.52
C LEU A 103 -1.93 -17.74 -4.18
N GLY A 104 -1.45 -16.57 -4.62
CA GLY A 104 -0.11 -16.05 -4.36
C GLY A 104 0.05 -14.65 -4.97
N CYS A 105 1.05 -13.91 -4.50
CA CYS A 105 1.34 -12.56 -4.97
C CYS A 105 2.84 -12.33 -5.18
N THR A 106 3.17 -11.31 -5.96
CA THR A 106 4.50 -10.72 -6.14
C THR A 106 4.40 -9.20 -6.01
N GLU A 107 5.53 -8.51 -5.92
CA GLU A 107 5.64 -7.05 -5.94
C GLU A 107 6.22 -6.58 -7.27
N ILE A 108 5.54 -5.63 -7.90
CA ILE A 108 6.03 -4.92 -9.08
C ILE A 108 6.71 -3.64 -8.59
N GLY A 109 8.04 -3.60 -8.68
CA GLY A 109 8.83 -2.39 -8.42
C GLY A 109 8.95 -1.53 -9.66
N LEU A 110 8.59 -0.25 -9.55
CA LEU A 110 8.71 0.77 -10.59
C LEU A 110 9.60 1.90 -10.06
N PHE A 111 10.72 2.15 -10.73
CA PHE A 111 11.64 3.22 -10.35
C PHE A 111 11.53 4.40 -11.32
N PRO A 112 11.70 5.66 -10.90
CA PRO A 112 11.57 6.83 -11.76
C PRO A 112 12.44 6.77 -13.01
N GLN A 113 13.67 6.26 -12.89
CA GLN A 113 14.60 6.10 -14.01
C GLN A 113 14.13 5.04 -15.03
N ASP A 114 13.30 4.10 -14.60
CA ASP A 114 12.76 3.00 -15.40
C ASP A 114 11.29 3.26 -15.79
N ALA A 115 10.64 4.24 -15.15
CA ALA A 115 9.24 4.62 -15.30
C ALA A 115 8.96 5.43 -16.58
N SER A 116 9.80 5.29 -17.61
CA SER A 116 9.35 5.52 -18.96
C SER A 116 8.18 4.57 -19.23
N ALA A 117 7.02 5.11 -19.62
CA ALA A 117 5.86 4.32 -20.00
C ALA A 117 6.28 3.14 -20.90
N GLY A 118 5.80 1.94 -20.61
CA GLY A 118 6.36 0.73 -21.22
C GLY A 118 5.66 -0.55 -20.79
N GLU A 119 6.18 -1.68 -21.29
CA GLU A 119 5.72 -3.02 -20.91
C GLU A 119 6.80 -3.71 -20.08
N GLY A 120 6.36 -4.51 -19.12
CA GLY A 120 7.20 -5.38 -18.31
C GLY A 120 6.51 -6.72 -18.10
N ASP A 121 7.20 -7.63 -17.44
CA ASP A 121 6.68 -8.93 -17.06
C ASP A 121 7.27 -9.40 -15.74
N ASP A 122 6.53 -10.25 -15.04
CA ASP A 122 6.95 -10.83 -13.77
C ASP A 122 6.26 -12.19 -13.53
N TRP A 123 6.64 -12.87 -12.45
CA TRP A 123 6.25 -14.24 -12.12
C TRP A 123 5.63 -14.33 -10.72
N ILE A 124 4.51 -15.02 -10.64
CA ILE A 124 3.87 -15.39 -9.37
C ILE A 124 4.16 -16.87 -9.13
N GLY A 125 4.68 -17.20 -7.95
CA GLY A 125 5.14 -18.54 -7.57
C GLY A 125 4.04 -19.60 -7.37
N VAL A 126 2.95 -19.54 -8.13
CA VAL A 126 1.84 -20.49 -8.13
C VAL A 126 1.65 -21.12 -9.52
N PRO A 127 1.20 -22.37 -9.61
CA PRO A 127 1.15 -23.09 -10.88
C PRO A 127 -0.05 -22.72 -11.77
N THR A 128 -1.02 -21.97 -11.25
CA THR A 128 -2.21 -21.58 -12.01
C THR A 128 -2.87 -20.35 -11.42
N ALA A 129 -3.70 -19.70 -12.22
CA ALA A 129 -4.58 -18.62 -11.83
C ALA A 129 -5.90 -18.74 -12.60
N TYR A 130 -6.95 -18.14 -12.09
CA TYR A 130 -8.12 -17.77 -12.90
C TYR A 130 -7.91 -16.40 -13.55
N ARG A 131 -7.28 -15.48 -12.81
CA ARG A 131 -6.90 -14.14 -13.27
C ARG A 131 -5.72 -13.61 -12.44
N VAL A 132 -5.00 -12.65 -12.99
CA VAL A 132 -4.02 -11.82 -12.26
C VAL A 132 -4.63 -10.44 -12.02
N VAL A 133 -4.53 -9.95 -10.79
CA VAL A 133 -5.05 -8.65 -10.36
C VAL A 133 -3.95 -7.81 -9.71
N LEU A 134 -4.11 -6.50 -9.76
CA LEU A 134 -3.23 -5.51 -9.17
C LEU A 134 -3.95 -4.83 -8.00
N VAL A 135 -3.22 -4.62 -6.92
CA VAL A 135 -3.63 -3.77 -5.79
C VAL A 135 -3.20 -2.34 -6.13
N PRO A 136 -4.09 -1.32 -5.99
CA PRO A 136 -3.77 0.05 -6.37
C PRO A 136 -2.76 0.71 -5.43
N ASP A 137 -2.59 0.19 -4.22
CA ASP A 137 -1.82 0.83 -3.17
C ASP A 137 -0.31 0.68 -3.36
N GLN A 138 0.39 1.78 -3.13
CA GLN A 138 1.82 1.83 -2.91
C GLN A 138 2.15 0.94 -1.69
N MET A 139 3.00 -0.06 -1.91
CA MET A 139 3.44 -1.01 -0.89
C MET A 139 4.75 -0.59 -0.22
N TYR A 140 5.49 0.36 -0.81
CA TYR A 140 6.70 0.89 -0.21
C TYR A 140 6.39 1.97 0.83
N ALA A 141 6.86 1.78 2.06
CA ALA A 141 6.65 2.69 3.19
C ALA A 141 7.53 3.96 3.14
N GLY A 142 8.56 4.00 2.29
CA GLY A 142 9.55 5.07 2.34
C GLY A 142 10.55 4.92 3.49
N PRO A 143 11.59 5.76 3.52
CA PRO A 143 12.55 5.81 4.62
C PRO A 143 11.88 6.25 5.92
N ALA A 144 10.96 7.22 5.87
CA ALA A 144 10.28 7.81 7.03
C ALA A 144 9.03 7.04 7.50
N GLY A 145 8.89 5.75 7.19
CA GLY A 145 7.70 4.96 7.52
C GLY A 145 7.34 4.96 9.02
N CYS A 146 6.23 4.35 9.40
CA CYS A 146 5.72 4.34 10.79
C CYS A 146 6.63 3.76 11.89
N ASN A 147 7.86 3.38 11.58
CA ASN A 147 8.89 2.95 12.53
C ASN A 147 9.90 4.06 12.88
N GLU A 148 9.67 5.30 12.42
CA GLU A 148 10.50 6.41 12.85
C GLU A 148 10.44 6.60 14.36
N SER A 149 11.63 6.64 14.97
CA SER A 149 11.76 6.70 16.42
C SER A 149 11.58 8.12 16.97
N ASP A 150 11.63 9.14 16.11
CA ASP A 150 11.35 10.54 16.48
C ASP A 150 9.93 10.94 16.04
N PRO A 151 8.99 11.12 16.99
CA PRO A 151 7.63 11.59 16.70
C PRO A 151 7.54 12.95 15.99
N LYS A 152 8.63 13.73 15.92
CA LYS A 152 8.68 15.03 15.23
C LYS A 152 8.96 14.93 13.74
N ASP A 153 9.46 13.79 13.28
CA ASP A 153 9.72 13.56 11.86
C ASP A 153 8.43 13.16 11.11
N GLY A 154 7.31 13.16 11.83
CA GLY A 154 6.04 12.63 11.36
C GLY A 154 6.06 11.11 11.35
N TYR A 155 4.88 10.53 11.22
CA TYR A 155 4.75 9.12 10.88
C TYR A 155 4.58 9.15 9.37
N GLY A 156 5.58 8.69 8.62
CA GLY A 156 5.49 8.68 7.17
C GLY A 156 4.39 7.75 6.67
N TYR A 157 4.41 7.48 5.38
CA TYR A 157 3.38 6.66 4.77
C TYR A 157 3.39 5.24 5.36
N GLN A 158 2.21 4.78 5.79
CA GLN A 158 1.95 3.40 6.19
C GLN A 158 1.24 2.69 5.04
N PRO A 159 1.92 1.76 4.34
CA PRO A 159 1.25 0.91 3.37
C PRO A 159 0.16 0.06 4.03
N PRO A 160 -0.88 -0.33 3.27
CA PRO A 160 -1.80 -1.35 3.73
C PRO A 160 -1.08 -2.68 3.93
N ARG A 161 -1.73 -3.63 4.59
CA ARG A 161 -1.20 -4.98 4.68
C ARG A 161 -1.09 -5.59 3.28
N TYR A 162 -0.10 -6.46 3.11
CA TYR A 162 -0.02 -7.32 1.94
C TYR A 162 -1.19 -8.32 1.91
N LEU A 163 -1.74 -8.55 0.72
CA LEU A 163 -2.57 -9.72 0.48
C LEU A 163 -1.74 -10.99 0.55
N ARG A 164 -2.33 -12.04 1.09
CA ARG A 164 -1.72 -13.36 1.30
C ARG A 164 -2.61 -14.47 0.75
N PRO A 165 -2.06 -15.67 0.49
CA PRO A 165 -2.87 -16.82 0.09
C PRO A 165 -4.05 -17.04 1.05
N GLY A 166 -5.26 -17.17 0.49
CA GLY A 166 -6.51 -17.30 1.25
C GLY A 166 -7.29 -16.00 1.46
N ASP A 167 -6.66 -14.83 1.25
CA ASP A 167 -7.38 -13.56 1.28
C ASP A 167 -8.34 -13.44 0.10
N LYS A 168 -9.46 -12.74 0.30
CA LYS A 168 -10.37 -12.41 -0.77
C LYS A 168 -10.08 -11.01 -1.29
N VAL A 169 -9.89 -10.89 -2.61
CA VAL A 169 -9.84 -9.56 -3.25
C VAL A 169 -11.24 -9.05 -3.54
N THR A 170 -11.48 -7.78 -3.25
CA THR A 170 -12.69 -7.03 -3.60
C THR A 170 -12.51 -6.29 -4.91
#